data_AF-A0A7S0JDP3-F1
#
_entry.id   AF-A0A7S0JDP3-F1
#
_cell.length_a   1.000
_cell.length_b   1.000
_cell.length_c   1.000
_cell.angle_alpha   90.00
_cell.angle_beta   90.00
_cell.angle_gamma   90.00
#
_symmetry.space_group_name_H-M   'P 1'
#
loop_
_entity.id
_entity.type
_entity.pdbx_description
1 polymer ?
#
loop_
_entity_poly.entity_id
_entity_poly.type
_entity_poly.pdbx_seq_one_letter_code
_entity_poly.pdbx_strand_id
1 'polypeptide(L)'
;VEEAQRFQAFVREFNQDDAQEVTEVTDSTNGVSVTIAQHVSSSMRLESVQELRLCLLRHWSLYEALEHSRYISSRLGLYNTKGRDNLDVWLARMGIPLEQCRQNYTYMSKEIREELYERMHTYGSEFGLMHLTYPSFRQITSYTTTVTAADLVYCIDAQLESVSSSATADGGVADDPNEGTSIAFGSAMATLTRHNEREVSQRLGI
;
A
#
# COMPACT_ATOMS: atom_id res chain seq x y z
N VAL A 1 15.11 4.26 16.11
CA VAL A 1 15.82 4.75 14.90
C VAL A 1 16.89 3.75 14.47
N GLU A 2 17.68 3.21 15.39
CA GLU A 2 18.72 2.21 15.12
C GLU A 2 18.19 0.94 14.41
N GLU A 3 17.06 0.39 14.87
CA GLU A 3 16.44 -0.79 14.23
C GLU A 3 16.01 -0.52 12.79
N ALA A 4 15.45 0.66 12.49
CA ALA A 4 15.03 1.02 11.14
C ALA A 4 16.22 1.04 10.16
N GLN A 5 17.38 1.52 10.60
CA GLN A 5 18.60 1.51 9.79
C GLN A 5 19.12 0.08 9.57
N ARG A 6 19.04 -0.78 10.60
CA ARG A 6 19.39 -2.19 10.49
C ARG A 6 18.52 -2.91 9.45
N PHE A 7 17.20 -2.70 9.49
CA PHE A 7 16.30 -3.30 8.49
C PHE A 7 16.54 -2.75 7.08
N GLN A 8 16.86 -1.47 6.93
CA GLN A 8 17.23 -0.90 5.63
C GLN A 8 18.53 -1.52 5.07
N ALA A 9 19.53 -1.76 5.92
CA ALA A 9 20.75 -2.44 5.51
C ALA A 9 20.44 -3.89 5.05
N PHE A 10 19.61 -4.60 5.80
CA PHE A 10 19.18 -5.96 5.46
C PHE A 10 18.41 -6.02 4.13
N VAL A 11 17.46 -5.10 3.90
CA VAL A 11 16.73 -5.01 2.62
C VAL A 11 17.68 -4.71 1.46
N ARG A 12 18.70 -3.87 1.67
CA ARG A 12 19.71 -3.58 0.65
C ARG A 12 20.59 -4.79 0.33
N GLU A 13 20.88 -5.63 1.31
CA GLU A 13 21.60 -6.89 1.14
C GLU A 13 20.74 -7.91 0.38
N PHE A 14 19.48 -8.11 0.79
CA PHE A 14 18.54 -9.02 0.14
C PHE A 14 18.36 -8.74 -1.37
N ASN A 15 18.32 -7.47 -1.76
CA ASN A 15 18.18 -7.11 -3.18
C ASN A 15 19.46 -7.29 -4.02
N GLN A 16 20.65 -7.42 -3.40
CA GLN A 16 21.90 -7.61 -4.15
C GLN A 16 21.98 -9.00 -4.77
N ASP A 17 21.35 -9.99 -4.14
CA ASP A 17 21.32 -11.37 -4.62
C ASP A 17 20.43 -11.54 -5.89
N ASP A 18 19.47 -10.63 -6.11
CA ASP A 18 18.54 -10.64 -7.26
C ASP A 18 18.99 -9.75 -8.45
N ALA A 19 20.13 -9.06 -8.34
CA ALA A 19 20.55 -8.00 -9.27
C ALA A 19 21.14 -8.48 -10.62
N GLN A 20 21.09 -9.76 -10.95
CA GLN A 20 21.81 -10.32 -12.11
C GLN A 20 20.99 -10.61 -13.38
N GLU A 21 19.68 -10.34 -13.45
CA GLU A 21 18.88 -10.65 -14.65
C GLU A 21 18.26 -9.39 -15.29
N VAL A 22 18.98 -8.82 -16.26
CA VAL A 22 18.51 -7.74 -17.13
C VAL A 22 18.33 -8.33 -18.53
N THR A 23 17.10 -8.38 -19.04
CA THR A 23 16.85 -8.76 -20.44
C THR A 23 16.59 -7.52 -21.29
N GLU A 24 17.40 -7.31 -22.32
CA GLU A 24 17.17 -6.28 -23.33
C GLU A 24 16.03 -6.72 -24.26
N VAL A 25 14.90 -6.01 -24.25
CA VAL A 25 13.82 -6.21 -25.23
C VAL A 25 14.05 -5.26 -26.40
N THR A 26 14.29 -5.81 -27.58
CA THR A 26 14.43 -5.06 -28.83
C THR A 26 13.09 -5.09 -29.60
N ASP A 27 12.49 -3.92 -29.85
CA ASP A 27 11.30 -3.80 -30.71
C ASP A 27 11.73 -3.53 -32.17
N SER A 28 11.41 -4.46 -33.06
CA SER A 28 11.91 -4.54 -34.44
C SER A 28 11.29 -3.53 -35.42
N THR A 29 10.38 -2.66 -34.98
CA THR A 29 9.59 -1.84 -35.94
C THR A 29 10.05 -0.40 -36.14
N ASN A 30 10.90 0.18 -35.28
CA ASN A 30 11.31 1.60 -35.44
C ASN A 30 12.77 1.96 -35.14
N GLY A 31 13.68 1.00 -34.95
CA GLY A 31 15.11 1.29 -34.77
C GLY A 31 15.47 2.15 -33.55
N VAL A 32 14.51 2.39 -32.64
CA VAL A 32 14.72 3.03 -31.35
C VAL A 32 14.85 1.93 -30.30
N SER A 33 16.08 1.69 -29.84
CA SER A 33 16.32 0.81 -28.69
C SER A 33 15.92 1.55 -27.41
N VAL A 34 14.83 1.12 -26.77
CA VAL A 34 14.49 1.55 -25.41
C VAL A 34 15.03 0.50 -24.46
N THR A 35 16.09 0.82 -23.71
CA THR A 35 16.57 -0.03 -22.62
C THR A 35 15.58 0.07 -21.47
N ILE A 36 14.61 -0.85 -21.42
CA ILE A 36 13.77 -1.03 -20.24
C ILE A 36 14.51 -2.01 -19.34
N ALA A 37 14.93 -1.56 -18.16
CA ALA A 37 15.43 -2.45 -17.11
C ALA A 37 14.25 -3.28 -16.61
N GLN A 38 13.94 -4.36 -17.34
CA GLN A 38 12.80 -5.22 -17.06
C GLN A 38 13.28 -6.44 -16.27
N HIS A 39 12.99 -6.42 -14.98
CA HIS A 39 13.24 -7.54 -14.07
C HIS A 39 11.98 -8.41 -14.09
N VAL A 40 12.03 -9.51 -14.85
CA VAL A 40 11.01 -10.57 -14.80
C VAL A 40 11.59 -11.69 -13.95
N SER A 41 11.90 -11.43 -12.69
CA SER A 41 12.11 -12.53 -11.77
C SER A 41 10.76 -12.89 -11.16
N SER A 42 10.49 -14.18 -11.05
CA SER A 42 9.48 -14.72 -10.13
C SER A 42 9.84 -14.49 -8.64
N SER A 43 10.86 -13.67 -8.36
CA SER A 43 11.34 -13.34 -7.02
C SER A 43 10.76 -11.99 -6.57
N MET A 44 10.32 -11.97 -5.33
CA MET A 44 9.74 -10.82 -4.64
C MET A 44 10.82 -9.78 -4.33
N ARG A 45 10.66 -8.53 -4.76
CA ARG A 45 11.59 -7.44 -4.46
C ARG A 45 11.12 -6.58 -3.29
N LEU A 46 12.03 -6.18 -2.42
CA LEU A 46 11.76 -5.28 -1.30
C LEU A 46 12.43 -3.93 -1.53
N GLU A 47 11.71 -2.82 -1.34
CA GLU A 47 12.29 -1.48 -1.48
C GLU A 47 12.10 -0.67 -0.21
N SER A 48 13.14 0.07 0.18
CA SER A 48 13.07 1.07 1.26
C SER A 48 12.47 2.36 0.72
N VAL A 49 11.41 2.85 1.38
CA VAL A 49 10.58 3.96 0.89
C VAL A 49 10.17 4.84 2.05
N GLN A 50 9.97 6.14 1.82
CA GLN A 50 9.24 6.98 2.77
C GLN A 50 7.74 6.87 2.50
N GLU A 51 6.99 6.40 3.49
CA GLU A 51 5.56 6.18 3.40
C GLU A 51 4.79 7.24 4.20
N LEU A 52 3.59 7.58 3.73
CA LEU A 52 2.66 8.43 4.45
C LEU A 52 1.89 7.62 5.48
N ARG A 53 1.59 8.20 6.65
CA ARG A 53 0.73 7.60 7.68
C ARG A 53 -0.75 7.62 7.28
N LEU A 54 -1.07 7.01 6.14
CA LEU A 54 -2.42 6.87 5.62
C LEU A 54 -2.82 5.40 5.59
N CYS A 55 -4.12 5.14 5.64
CA CYS A 55 -4.65 3.79 5.52
C CYS A 55 -4.93 3.47 4.05
N LEU A 56 -4.37 2.38 3.52
CA LEU A 56 -4.76 1.77 2.24
C LEU A 56 -4.79 2.74 1.04
N LEU A 57 -3.87 3.71 0.98
CA LEU A 57 -3.87 4.79 -0.02
C LEU A 57 -3.99 4.27 -1.46
N ARG A 58 -3.42 3.10 -1.79
CA ARG A 58 -3.44 2.56 -3.16
C ARG A 58 -4.78 1.94 -3.56
N HIS A 59 -5.58 1.48 -2.60
CA HIS A 59 -6.84 0.80 -2.86
C HIS A 59 -8.05 1.73 -2.76
N TRP A 60 -7.92 2.82 -2.00
CA TRP A 60 -9.00 3.76 -1.72
C TRP A 60 -8.85 5.10 -2.46
N SER A 61 -9.87 5.96 -2.36
CA SER A 61 -9.70 7.37 -2.71
C SER A 61 -8.78 8.06 -1.69
N LEU A 62 -8.11 9.14 -2.12
CA LEU A 62 -7.27 9.92 -1.21
C LEU A 62 -8.11 10.47 -0.04
N TYR A 63 -9.35 10.87 -0.31
CA TYR A 63 -10.27 11.39 0.69
C TYR A 63 -10.59 10.35 1.78
N GLU A 64 -10.96 9.13 1.40
CA GLU A 64 -11.27 8.06 2.34
C GLU A 64 -10.04 7.63 3.15
N ALA A 65 -8.88 7.56 2.51
CA ALA A 65 -7.62 7.22 3.18
C ALA A 65 -7.24 8.25 4.27
N LEU A 66 -7.54 9.53 4.04
CA LEU A 66 -7.34 10.62 5.01
C LEU A 66 -8.32 10.50 6.18
N GLU A 67 -9.60 10.22 5.90
CA GLU A 67 -10.64 10.09 6.93
C GLU A 67 -10.38 8.94 7.91
N HIS A 68 -9.90 7.81 7.39
CA HIS A 68 -9.68 6.60 8.19
C HIS A 68 -8.28 6.52 8.79
N SER A 69 -7.36 7.41 8.40
CA SER A 69 -6.06 7.51 9.08
C SER A 69 -6.25 8.00 10.50
N ARG A 70 -5.87 7.15 11.48
CA ARG A 70 -5.91 7.50 12.92
C ARG A 70 -5.16 8.80 13.24
N TYR A 71 -4.04 9.05 12.56
CA TYR A 71 -3.22 10.24 12.82
C TYR A 71 -3.91 11.53 12.36
N ILE A 72 -4.46 11.54 11.14
CA ILE A 72 -5.08 12.74 10.57
C ILE A 72 -6.45 12.97 11.19
N SER A 73 -7.24 11.90 11.33
CA SER A 73 -8.57 11.93 11.91
C SER A 73 -8.58 12.54 13.32
N SER A 74 -7.60 12.16 14.15
CA SER A 74 -7.45 12.71 15.50
C SER A 74 -6.95 14.16 15.53
N ARG A 75 -6.07 14.55 14.60
CA ARG A 75 -5.49 15.91 14.56
C ARG A 75 -6.44 16.95 13.98
N LEU A 76 -7.16 16.62 12.92
CA LEU A 76 -8.13 17.52 12.28
C LEU A 76 -9.54 17.40 12.89
N GLY A 77 -9.79 16.36 13.69
CA GLY A 77 -11.10 16.12 14.31
C GLY A 77 -12.17 15.74 13.29
N LEU A 78 -11.86 14.79 12.40
CA LEU A 78 -12.73 14.40 11.27
C LEU A 78 -14.04 13.73 11.69
N TYR A 79 -14.21 13.42 12.98
CA TYR A 79 -15.48 12.97 13.57
C TYR A 79 -16.56 14.07 13.56
N ASN A 80 -16.18 15.34 13.36
CA ASN A 80 -17.09 16.47 13.33
C ASN A 80 -17.20 17.06 11.93
N THR A 81 -18.35 17.67 11.59
CA THR A 81 -18.56 18.31 10.28
C THR A 81 -17.54 19.41 10.00
N LYS A 82 -17.24 20.23 11.02
CA LYS A 82 -16.19 21.27 10.94
C LYS A 82 -14.81 20.71 10.62
N GLY A 83 -14.49 19.50 11.10
CA GLY A 83 -13.22 18.84 10.79
C GLY A 83 -13.14 18.42 9.33
N ARG A 84 -14.26 17.93 8.78
CA ARG A 84 -14.37 17.60 7.34
C ARG A 84 -14.27 18.85 6.46
N ASP A 85 -14.90 19.95 6.85
CA ASP A 85 -14.75 21.23 6.13
C ASP A 85 -13.29 21.72 6.16
N ASN A 86 -12.60 21.57 7.30
CA ASN A 86 -11.18 21.90 7.41
C ASN A 86 -10.29 21.00 6.54
N LEU A 87 -10.65 19.72 6.37
CA LEU A 87 -9.97 18.80 5.47
C LEU A 87 -10.12 19.24 4.01
N ASP A 88 -11.32 19.62 3.60
CA ASP A 88 -11.60 20.14 2.26
C ASP A 88 -10.80 21.43 2.00
N VAL A 89 -10.73 22.33 2.99
CA VAL A 89 -9.90 23.54 2.91
C VAL A 89 -8.41 23.20 2.81
N TRP A 90 -7.93 22.20 3.54
CA TRP A 90 -6.55 21.75 3.45
C TRP A 90 -6.21 21.15 2.07
N LEU A 91 -7.08 20.29 1.54
CA LEU A 91 -6.96 19.72 0.20
C LEU A 91 -6.96 20.82 -0.88
N ALA A 92 -7.83 21.82 -0.74
CA ALA A 92 -7.88 22.96 -1.64
C ALA A 92 -6.58 23.80 -1.60
N ARG A 93 -6.00 24.01 -0.41
CA ARG A 93 -4.71 24.72 -0.25
C ARG A 93 -3.54 23.95 -0.86
N MET A 94 -3.57 22.62 -0.84
CA MET A 94 -2.59 21.79 -1.53
C MET A 94 -2.69 21.85 -3.06
N GLY A 95 -3.73 22.49 -3.61
CA GLY A 95 -3.96 22.61 -5.05
C GLY A 95 -4.38 21.29 -5.69
N ILE A 96 -5.05 20.40 -4.93
CA ILE A 96 -5.60 19.15 -5.45
C ILE A 96 -7.11 19.34 -5.67
N PRO A 97 -7.64 19.12 -6.88
CA PRO A 97 -9.07 19.20 -7.13
C PRO A 97 -9.84 18.19 -6.27
N LEU A 98 -10.93 18.64 -5.64
CA LEU A 98 -11.74 17.77 -4.76
C LEU A 98 -12.31 16.55 -5.49
N GLU A 99 -12.61 16.69 -6.79
CA GLU A 99 -13.05 15.58 -7.65
C GLU A 99 -11.98 14.50 -7.76
N GLN A 100 -10.71 14.89 -7.93
CA GLN A 100 -9.57 13.96 -7.99
C GLN A 100 -9.30 13.31 -6.62
N CYS A 101 -9.53 14.04 -5.50
CA CYS A 101 -9.39 13.47 -4.16
C CYS A 101 -10.38 12.34 -3.88
N ARG A 102 -11.59 12.43 -4.45
CA ARG A 102 -12.66 11.42 -4.29
C ARG A 102 -12.55 10.26 -5.28
N GLN A 103 -11.78 10.42 -6.33
CA GLN A 103 -11.47 9.34 -7.27
C GLN A 103 -10.51 8.33 -6.61
N ASN A 104 -10.61 7.04 -6.95
CA ASN A 104 -9.63 6.05 -6.49
C ASN A 104 -8.21 6.46 -6.92
N TYR A 105 -7.26 6.27 -6.01
CA TYR A 105 -5.87 6.67 -6.21
C TYR A 105 -5.25 6.11 -7.50
N THR A 106 -5.64 4.91 -7.92
CA THR A 106 -5.18 4.28 -9.18
C THR A 106 -5.48 5.13 -10.42
N TYR A 107 -6.62 5.82 -10.43
CA TYR A 107 -7.06 6.61 -11.58
C TYR A 107 -6.72 8.10 -11.46
N MET A 108 -6.12 8.51 -10.34
CA MET A 108 -5.68 9.89 -10.13
C MET A 108 -4.52 10.24 -11.07
N SER A 109 -4.46 11.50 -11.51
CA SER A 109 -3.41 11.96 -12.41
C SER A 109 -2.00 11.69 -11.85
N LYS A 110 -1.07 11.30 -12.73
CA LYS A 110 0.31 10.92 -12.34
C LYS A 110 1.05 12.09 -11.69
N GLU A 111 0.88 13.29 -12.23
CA GLU A 111 1.47 14.53 -11.72
C GLU A 111 1.09 14.76 -10.25
N ILE A 112 -0.20 14.65 -9.92
CA ILE A 112 -0.65 14.85 -8.54
C ILE A 112 -0.09 13.76 -7.62
N ARG A 113 -0.04 12.51 -8.08
CA ARG A 113 0.51 11.39 -7.28
C ARG A 113 2.00 11.55 -6.98
N GLU A 114 2.77 12.06 -7.93
CA GLU A 114 4.21 12.30 -7.75
C GLU A 114 4.47 13.48 -6.80
N GLU A 115 3.69 14.55 -6.92
CA GLU A 115 3.82 15.74 -6.06
C GLU A 115 3.12 15.62 -4.71
N LEU A 116 2.28 14.59 -4.51
CA LEU A 116 1.47 14.43 -3.30
C LEU A 116 2.31 14.46 -2.02
N TYR A 117 3.45 13.77 -2.02
CA TYR A 117 4.35 13.69 -0.86
C TYR A 117 4.91 15.06 -0.48
N GLU A 118 5.37 15.83 -1.47
CA GLU A 118 5.95 17.15 -1.26
C GLU A 118 4.88 18.16 -0.82
N ARG A 119 3.70 18.13 -1.46
CA ARG A 119 2.56 18.97 -1.09
C ARG A 119 2.10 18.66 0.33
N MET A 120 1.91 17.40 0.69
CA MET A 120 1.50 17.01 2.04
C MET A 120 2.53 17.39 3.10
N HIS A 121 3.83 17.34 2.80
CA HIS A 121 4.87 17.80 3.71
C HIS A 121 4.84 19.32 3.91
N THR A 122 4.75 20.07 2.82
CA THR A 122 4.76 21.55 2.83
C THR A 122 3.55 22.11 3.55
N TYR A 123 2.35 21.69 3.14
CA TYR A 123 1.08 22.18 3.67
C TYR A 123 0.64 21.47 4.95
N GLY A 124 1.23 20.32 5.29
CA GLY A 124 0.97 19.64 6.56
C GLY A 124 1.41 20.50 7.76
N SER A 125 2.45 21.30 7.59
CA SER A 125 2.97 22.17 8.66
C SER A 125 1.97 23.19 9.17
N GLU A 126 1.18 23.78 8.27
CA GLU A 126 0.19 24.80 8.60
C GLU A 126 -0.98 24.22 9.43
N PHE A 127 -1.32 22.95 9.19
CA PHE A 127 -2.44 22.26 9.86
C PHE A 127 -1.99 21.44 11.09
N GLY A 128 -0.73 21.60 11.52
CA GLY A 128 -0.17 20.88 12.67
C GLY A 128 0.15 19.40 12.41
N LEU A 129 0.22 18.99 11.14
CA LEU A 129 0.59 17.65 10.69
C LEU A 129 2.11 17.57 10.48
N MET A 130 2.87 17.50 11.58
CA MET A 130 4.34 17.55 11.55
C MET A 130 5.01 16.21 11.18
N HIS A 131 4.40 15.08 11.53
CA HIS A 131 5.04 13.75 11.40
C HIS A 131 4.21 12.84 10.51
N LEU A 132 4.00 13.29 9.28
CA LEU A 132 3.13 12.60 8.33
C LEU A 132 3.84 11.46 7.59
N THR A 133 5.15 11.59 7.36
CA THR A 133 5.97 10.57 6.70
C THR A 133 6.78 9.75 7.71
N TYR A 134 7.05 8.51 7.36
CA TYR A 134 7.95 7.63 8.11
C TYR A 134 8.72 6.70 7.16
N PRO A 135 9.95 6.29 7.52
CA PRO A 135 10.68 5.28 6.76
C PRO A 135 9.95 3.93 6.88
N SER A 136 9.64 3.33 5.75
CA SER A 136 8.91 2.07 5.62
C SER A 136 9.49 1.23 4.49
N PHE A 137 8.83 0.11 4.21
CA PHE A 137 9.20 -0.83 3.17
C PHE A 137 7.99 -1.14 2.30
N ARG A 138 8.23 -1.31 1.00
CA ARG A 138 7.24 -1.86 0.07
C ARG A 138 7.77 -3.12 -0.57
N GLN A 139 6.86 -4.05 -0.79
CA GLN A 139 7.08 -5.23 -1.59
C GLN A 139 6.57 -5.00 -3.01
N ILE A 140 7.37 -5.40 -3.99
CA ILE A 140 7.01 -5.43 -5.41
C ILE A 140 7.02 -6.90 -5.84
N THR A 141 5.84 -7.43 -6.18
CA THR A 141 5.67 -8.83 -6.60
C THR A 141 5.46 -8.94 -8.11
N SER A 142 4.87 -7.92 -8.73
CA SER A 142 4.55 -7.91 -10.16
C SER A 142 4.59 -6.50 -10.71
N TYR A 143 4.49 -6.36 -12.04
CA TYR A 143 4.50 -5.07 -12.74
C TYR A 143 3.42 -4.07 -12.24
N THR A 144 2.28 -4.57 -11.73
CA THR A 144 1.18 -3.74 -11.23
C THR A 144 1.09 -3.69 -9.72
N THR A 145 1.53 -4.75 -9.04
CA THR A 145 1.13 -5.01 -7.66
C THR A 145 2.28 -4.69 -6.75
N THR A 146 2.08 -3.62 -5.99
CA THR A 146 2.99 -3.20 -4.92
C THR A 146 2.20 -3.14 -3.62
N VAL A 147 2.70 -3.80 -2.59
CA VAL A 147 2.04 -3.83 -1.29
C VAL A 147 2.97 -3.20 -0.26
N THR A 148 2.44 -2.32 0.57
CA THR A 148 3.25 -1.68 1.62
C THR A 148 3.20 -2.48 2.90
N ALA A 149 4.26 -2.37 3.71
CA ALA A 149 4.33 -3.06 4.99
C ALA A 149 3.13 -2.73 5.89
N ALA A 150 2.69 -1.47 5.93
CA ALA A 150 1.53 -1.07 6.73
C ALA A 150 0.22 -1.67 6.22
N ASP A 151 0.00 -1.68 4.91
CA ASP A 151 -1.19 -2.25 4.28
C ASP A 151 -1.30 -3.76 4.57
N LEU A 152 -0.18 -4.50 4.52
CA LEU A 152 -0.14 -5.91 4.90
C LEU A 152 -0.55 -6.14 6.35
N VAL A 153 -0.09 -5.28 7.27
CA VAL A 153 -0.48 -5.37 8.69
C VAL A 153 -1.97 -5.16 8.85
N TYR A 154 -2.57 -4.17 8.16
CA TYR A 154 -4.02 -3.96 8.18
C TYR A 154 -4.78 -5.17 7.61
N CYS A 155 -4.29 -5.79 6.55
CA CYS A 155 -4.89 -7.01 5.99
C CYS A 155 -4.83 -8.18 7.00
N ILE A 156 -3.70 -8.38 7.66
CA ILE A 156 -3.52 -9.43 8.67
C ILE A 156 -4.42 -9.16 9.89
N ASP A 157 -4.50 -7.93 10.35
CA ASP A 157 -5.35 -7.52 11.48
C ASP A 157 -6.83 -7.82 11.19
N ALA A 158 -7.32 -7.40 10.01
CA ALA A 158 -8.68 -7.70 9.57
C ALA A 158 -8.93 -9.22 9.42
N GLN A 159 -7.93 -9.97 8.96
CA GLN A 159 -8.04 -11.42 8.85
C GLN A 159 -8.16 -12.07 10.23
N LEU A 160 -7.34 -11.66 11.20
CA LEU A 160 -7.40 -12.17 12.57
C LEU A 160 -8.75 -11.87 13.23
N GLU A 161 -9.30 -10.68 13.02
CA GLU A 161 -10.62 -10.30 13.52
C GLU A 161 -11.74 -11.16 12.88
N SER A 162 -11.65 -11.42 11.58
CA SER A 162 -12.63 -12.27 10.87
C SER A 162 -12.64 -13.72 11.35
N VAL A 163 -11.46 -14.29 11.66
CA VAL A 163 -11.32 -15.67 12.14
C VAL A 163 -11.90 -15.81 13.55
N SER A 164 -11.68 -14.82 14.41
CA SER A 164 -12.29 -14.81 15.75
C SER A 164 -13.83 -14.72 15.69
N SER A 165 -14.35 -14.01 14.68
CA SER A 165 -15.79 -13.88 14.45
C SER A 165 -16.42 -15.19 13.96
N SER A 166 -15.75 -15.95 13.08
CA SER A 166 -16.27 -17.22 12.57
C SER A 166 -16.33 -18.32 13.64
N ALA A 167 -15.41 -18.33 14.60
CA ALA A 167 -15.39 -19.28 15.72
C ALA A 167 -16.57 -19.11 16.70
N THR A 168 -17.24 -17.95 16.70
CA THR A 168 -18.41 -17.69 17.57
C THR A 168 -19.75 -17.90 16.88
N ALA A 169 -19.76 -18.01 15.54
CA ALA A 169 -20.97 -18.17 14.74
C ALA A 169 -21.37 -19.64 14.54
N ASP A 170 -20.44 -20.59 14.67
CA ASP A 170 -20.73 -22.02 14.63
C ASP A 170 -20.64 -22.59 16.05
N GLY A 171 -21.79 -22.84 16.69
CA GLY A 171 -21.91 -23.40 18.05
C GLY A 171 -21.46 -24.87 18.16
N GLY A 172 -20.51 -25.30 17.34
CA GLY A 172 -19.88 -26.61 17.41
C GLY A 172 -18.70 -26.59 18.37
N VAL A 173 -18.77 -27.39 19.43
CA VAL A 173 -17.66 -27.64 20.36
C VAL A 173 -16.44 -28.13 19.58
N ALA A 174 -15.45 -27.26 19.39
CA ALA A 174 -14.16 -27.63 18.83
C ALA A 174 -13.18 -27.91 19.99
N ASP A 175 -12.81 -29.19 20.12
CA ASP A 175 -11.58 -29.62 20.80
C ASP A 175 -10.39 -28.88 20.16
N ASP A 176 -9.55 -28.27 21.00
CA ASP A 176 -8.30 -27.57 20.71
C ASP A 176 -8.33 -26.28 19.84
N PRO A 177 -8.20 -25.07 20.44
CA PRO A 177 -8.25 -23.77 19.74
C PRO A 177 -7.00 -23.43 18.90
N ASN A 178 -5.93 -24.23 18.98
CA ASN A 178 -4.65 -23.90 18.34
C ASN A 178 -4.56 -24.38 16.88
N GLU A 179 -5.31 -25.41 16.48
CA GLU A 179 -5.16 -26.04 15.17
C GLU A 179 -5.92 -25.29 14.06
N GLY A 180 -7.11 -24.75 14.36
CA GLY A 180 -7.92 -23.99 13.39
C GLY A 180 -7.30 -22.66 12.96
N THR A 181 -6.58 -21.99 13.85
CA THR A 181 -5.97 -20.67 13.60
C THR A 181 -4.83 -20.75 12.57
N SER A 182 -4.03 -21.83 12.61
CA SER A 182 -2.90 -22.04 11.69
C SER A 182 -3.36 -22.38 10.27
N ILE A 183 -4.39 -23.23 10.13
CA ILE A 183 -4.93 -23.66 8.84
C ILE A 183 -5.66 -22.52 8.12
N ALA A 184 -6.42 -21.70 8.85
CA ALA A 184 -7.11 -20.54 8.29
C ALA A 184 -6.12 -19.49 7.77
N PHE A 185 -5.04 -19.22 8.51
CA PHE A 185 -3.99 -18.30 8.09
C PHE A 185 -3.29 -18.76 6.81
N GLY A 186 -2.89 -20.03 6.75
CA GLY A 186 -2.24 -20.61 5.56
C GLY A 186 -3.15 -20.60 4.33
N SER A 187 -4.44 -20.93 4.50
CA SER A 187 -5.42 -20.95 3.42
C SER A 187 -5.75 -19.54 2.89
N ALA A 188 -5.90 -18.56 3.77
CA ALA A 188 -6.18 -17.18 3.40
C ALA A 188 -4.97 -16.50 2.74
N MET A 189 -3.75 -16.72 3.24
CA MET A 189 -2.52 -16.23 2.59
C MET A 189 -2.35 -16.87 1.20
N ALA A 190 -2.57 -18.18 1.07
CA ALA A 190 -2.59 -18.85 -0.23
C ALA A 190 -3.70 -18.31 -1.15
N THR A 191 -4.83 -17.87 -0.58
CA THR A 191 -5.93 -17.26 -1.33
C THR A 191 -5.61 -15.82 -1.76
N LEU A 192 -4.93 -15.02 -0.94
CA LEU A 192 -4.45 -13.69 -1.33
C LEU A 192 -3.42 -13.79 -2.47
N THR A 193 -2.49 -14.73 -2.38
CA THR A 193 -1.54 -15.02 -3.46
C THR A 193 -2.27 -15.48 -4.74
N ARG A 194 -3.23 -16.42 -4.64
CA ARG A 194 -4.01 -16.92 -5.80
C ARG A 194 -5.02 -15.93 -6.36
N HIS A 195 -5.62 -15.07 -5.55
CA HIS A 195 -6.58 -14.06 -6.01
C HIS A 195 -5.85 -12.99 -6.82
N ASN A 196 -4.64 -12.63 -6.39
CA ASN A 196 -3.75 -11.73 -7.11
C ASN A 196 -3.29 -12.33 -8.46
N GLU A 197 -3.00 -13.63 -8.52
CA GLU A 197 -2.69 -14.33 -9.79
C GLU A 197 -3.89 -14.36 -10.76
N ARG A 198 -5.12 -14.52 -10.25
CA ARG A 198 -6.35 -14.55 -11.07
C ARG A 198 -6.73 -13.19 -11.66
N GLU A 199 -6.55 -12.11 -10.90
CA GLU A 199 -6.76 -10.73 -11.37
C GLU A 199 -5.77 -10.36 -12.49
N VAL A 200 -4.52 -10.86 -12.41
CA VAL A 200 -3.49 -10.69 -13.45
C VAL A 200 -3.85 -11.49 -14.71
N SER A 201 -4.31 -12.74 -14.59
CA SER A 201 -4.79 -13.53 -15.73
C SER A 201 -6.02 -12.91 -16.43
N GLN A 202 -7.02 -12.45 -15.65
CA GLN A 202 -8.21 -11.82 -16.24
C GLN A 202 -7.91 -10.49 -16.95
N ARG A 203 -6.90 -9.74 -16.50
CA ARG A 203 -6.46 -8.51 -17.18
C ARG A 203 -5.56 -8.74 -18.40
N LEU A 204 -4.93 -9.91 -18.52
CA LEU A 204 -4.09 -10.28 -19.66
C LEU A 204 -4.83 -11.12 -20.73
N GLY A 205 -6.09 -11.49 -20.51
CA GLY A 205 -6.89 -12.19 -21.52
C GLY A 205 -6.32 -13.57 -21.90
N ILE A 206 -5.80 -14.30 -20.91
CA ILE A 206 -5.45 -15.73 -20.97
C ILE A 206 -6.06 -16.47 -19.78
#